data_AF-A0A930X551-F1
#
_entry.id   AF-A0A930X551-F1
#
_cell.length_a   1.000
_cell.length_b   1.000
_cell.length_c   1.000
_cell.angle_alpha   90.00
_cell.angle_beta   90.00
_cell.angle_gamma   90.00
#
_symmetry.space_group_name_H-M   'P 1'
#
loop_
_entity.id
_entity.type
_entity.pdbx_description
1 polymer ?
#
loop_
_entity_poly.entity_id
_entity_poly.type
_entity_poly.pdbx_seq_one_letter_code
_entity_poly.pdbx_strand_id
1 'polypeptide(L)'
;MKWHSKLCAALLTSLLVSTPLLAQAQEIQLHPEDKQTQLAQLDRRGGEPLREMKADPARAALLSTLYPGLGQLYVGNDNERSLWVMGGGTLVIVGSIAGFALLADRPPEASTLGNVLIASVLLGYHLWNVRDAHNQADAYNKQLEKDNLIGLLEQIQLTSHQGTLSLSLRHSF
;
A
#
# COMPACT_ATOMS: atom_id res chain seq x y z
N MET A 1 -6.56 59.49 -17.52
CA MET A 1 -7.23 59.13 -16.24
C MET A 1 -7.18 57.61 -16.11
N LYS A 2 -6.95 56.93 -14.99
CA LYS A 2 -6.30 57.14 -13.66
C LYS A 2 -5.95 55.71 -13.17
N TRP A 3 -4.83 55.35 -12.56
CA TRP A 3 -3.57 56.01 -12.20
C TRP A 3 -2.43 54.97 -12.31
N HIS A 4 -1.18 55.42 -12.51
CA HIS A 4 0.01 54.66 -12.07
C HIS A 4 0.52 55.31 -10.78
N SER A 5 0.39 54.63 -9.63
CA SER A 5 1.00 55.11 -8.38
C SER A 5 1.11 53.99 -7.33
N LYS A 6 2.18 53.18 -7.43
CA LYS A 6 2.88 52.47 -6.32
C LYS A 6 4.12 51.73 -6.84
N LEU A 7 4.97 52.49 -7.52
CA LEU A 7 6.40 52.21 -7.62
C LEU A 7 7.12 52.83 -6.41
N CYS A 8 8.41 52.50 -6.23
CA CYS A 8 9.38 53.22 -5.38
C CYS A 8 9.25 53.09 -3.84
N ALA A 9 9.49 51.89 -3.30
CA ALA A 9 9.83 51.74 -1.87
C ALA A 9 10.84 50.63 -1.49
N ALA A 10 11.33 49.81 -2.43
CA ALA A 10 12.20 48.66 -2.10
C ALA A 10 13.26 48.31 -3.17
N LEU A 11 13.66 49.27 -4.02
CA LEU A 11 14.59 49.03 -5.14
C LEU A 11 15.87 49.89 -5.09
N LEU A 12 16.06 50.70 -4.04
CA LEU A 12 17.12 51.72 -3.98
C LEU A 12 17.72 51.91 -2.56
N THR A 13 18.03 50.80 -1.89
CA THR A 13 19.11 50.73 -0.89
C THR A 13 20.14 49.74 -1.40
N SER A 14 21.11 50.23 -2.19
CA SER A 14 22.50 50.35 -1.73
C SER A 14 23.08 48.98 -1.32
N LEU A 15 23.63 48.15 -2.23
CA LEU A 15 24.84 48.46 -3.00
C LEU A 15 25.96 48.94 -2.05
N LEU A 16 26.52 48.02 -1.24
CA LEU A 16 27.82 48.16 -0.53
C LEU A 16 28.33 46.85 0.13
N VAL A 17 28.28 45.70 -0.55
CA VAL A 17 29.21 44.57 -0.26
C VAL A 17 29.64 43.93 -1.58
N SER A 18 30.60 44.56 -2.26
CA SER A 18 31.34 43.91 -3.34
C SER A 18 32.43 43.01 -2.73
N THR A 19 32.27 41.70 -2.90
CA THR A 19 33.31 40.65 -3.00
C THR A 19 34.58 40.76 -2.14
N PRO A 20 34.95 39.65 -1.49
CA PRO A 20 36.05 38.90 -2.12
C PRO A 20 35.78 37.41 -2.35
N LEU A 21 36.44 36.90 -3.39
CA LEU A 21 36.82 35.50 -3.66
C LEU A 21 35.70 34.43 -3.71
N LEU A 22 35.47 33.73 -4.83
CA LEU A 22 36.43 32.80 -5.46
C LEU A 22 37.08 31.81 -4.47
N ALA A 23 36.28 31.20 -3.59
CA ALA A 23 36.77 30.15 -2.69
C ALA A 23 35.74 29.04 -2.36
N GLN A 24 34.79 28.73 -3.26
CA GLN A 24 34.03 27.47 -3.20
C GLN A 24 33.38 27.06 -4.54
N ALA A 25 34.09 27.27 -5.65
CA ALA A 25 33.92 26.44 -6.84
C ALA A 25 34.61 25.08 -6.60
N GLN A 26 34.25 24.41 -5.51
CA GLN A 26 34.67 23.04 -5.27
C GLN A 26 33.72 22.17 -6.08
N GLU A 27 34.26 21.54 -7.13
CA GLU A 27 33.52 20.54 -7.89
C GLU A 27 32.92 19.53 -6.90
N ILE A 28 31.59 19.46 -6.85
CA ILE A 28 30.94 18.24 -6.35
C ILE A 28 31.05 17.21 -7.48
N GLN A 29 32.28 16.73 -7.71
CA GLN A 29 32.48 15.40 -8.27
C GLN A 29 31.88 14.44 -7.24
N LEU A 30 30.58 14.14 -7.38
CA LEU A 30 29.90 13.17 -6.54
C LEU A 30 30.68 11.86 -6.63
N HIS A 31 31.35 11.48 -5.54
CA HIS A 31 31.99 10.19 -5.45
C HIS A 31 30.89 9.13 -5.63
N PRO A 32 31.14 8.02 -6.35
CA PRO A 32 30.14 6.98 -6.52
C PRO A 32 29.60 6.40 -5.19
N GLU A 33 30.37 6.51 -4.10
CA GLU A 33 29.96 6.13 -2.75
C GLU A 33 28.87 7.04 -2.15
N ASP A 34 28.83 8.33 -2.49
CA ASP A 34 27.78 9.25 -2.03
C ASP A 34 26.42 8.87 -2.62
N LYS A 35 26.40 8.43 -3.89
CA LYS A 35 25.18 7.93 -4.53
C LYS A 35 24.68 6.65 -3.87
N GLN A 36 25.57 5.71 -3.54
CA GLN A 36 25.20 4.51 -2.79
C GLN A 36 24.68 4.83 -1.39
N THR A 37 25.28 5.80 -0.71
CA THR A 37 24.86 6.24 0.63
C THR A 37 23.50 6.93 0.59
N GLN A 38 23.23 7.78 -0.41
CA GLN A 38 21.91 8.39 -0.61
C GLN A 38 20.86 7.35 -1.00
N LEU A 39 21.17 6.39 -1.88
CA LEU A 39 20.28 5.26 -2.21
C LEU A 39 19.95 4.43 -0.97
N ALA A 40 20.93 4.09 -0.14
CA ALA A 40 20.71 3.35 1.11
C ALA A 40 19.90 4.14 2.16
N GLN A 41 19.98 5.48 2.16
CA GLN A 41 19.14 6.33 3.01
C GLN A 41 17.71 6.49 2.46
N LEU A 42 17.53 6.55 1.14
CA LEU A 42 16.22 6.52 0.48
C LEU A 42 15.52 5.18 0.70
N ASP A 43 16.23 4.07 0.52
CA ASP A 43 15.75 2.71 0.78
C ASP A 43 15.29 2.54 2.24
N ARG A 44 16.10 3.00 3.21
CA ARG A 44 15.69 3.03 4.64
C ARG A 44 14.46 3.91 4.90
N ARG A 45 14.36 5.09 4.29
CA ARG A 45 13.20 5.99 4.49
C ARG A 45 11.93 5.49 3.80
N GLY A 46 12.03 4.76 2.69
CA GLY A 46 10.89 4.11 2.04
C GLY A 46 10.47 2.80 2.73
N GLY A 47 11.42 2.07 3.32
CA GLY A 47 11.18 0.78 3.96
C GLY A 47 10.43 0.85 5.30
N GLU A 48 10.65 1.89 6.11
CA GLU A 48 9.96 2.09 7.39
C GLU A 48 8.42 2.20 7.24
N PRO A 49 7.85 3.14 6.48
CA PRO A 49 6.39 3.26 6.33
C PRO A 49 5.77 2.03 5.64
N LEU A 50 6.47 1.42 4.69
CA LEU A 50 6.08 0.14 4.07
C LEU A 50 5.88 -0.96 5.10
N ARG A 51 6.76 -1.03 6.11
CA ARG A 51 6.76 -2.11 7.10
C ARG A 51 5.60 -1.98 8.10
N GLU A 52 5.19 -0.75 8.42
CA GLU A 52 4.01 -0.48 9.25
C GLU A 52 2.69 -0.79 8.51
N MET A 53 2.69 -0.66 7.17
CA MET A 53 1.50 -0.91 6.33
C MET A 53 1.30 -2.39 5.95
N LYS A 54 2.28 -3.28 6.13
CA LYS A 54 2.15 -4.70 5.78
C LYS A 54 1.24 -5.47 6.73
N ALA A 55 0.30 -6.23 6.17
CA ALA A 55 -0.58 -7.11 6.92
C ALA A 55 0.13 -8.45 7.23
N ASP A 56 -0.07 -9.00 8.43
CA ASP A 56 0.49 -10.30 8.83
C ASP A 56 -0.43 -11.43 8.31
N PRO A 57 0.02 -12.31 7.38
CA PRO A 57 -0.82 -13.38 6.81
C PRO A 57 -1.27 -14.41 7.85
N ALA A 58 -0.48 -14.64 8.89
CA ALA A 58 -0.87 -15.55 9.97
C ALA A 58 -1.99 -14.94 10.82
N ARG A 59 -1.96 -13.62 11.07
CA ARG A 59 -3.08 -12.92 11.74
C ARG A 59 -4.33 -12.89 10.88
N ALA A 60 -4.21 -12.65 9.57
CA ALA A 60 -5.35 -12.70 8.65
C ALA A 60 -6.01 -14.10 8.66
N ALA A 61 -5.21 -15.16 8.62
CA ALA A 61 -5.69 -16.54 8.76
C ALA A 61 -6.39 -16.76 10.12
N LEU A 62 -5.76 -16.41 11.23
CA LEU A 62 -6.31 -16.59 12.59
C LEU A 62 -7.64 -15.84 12.80
N LEU A 63 -7.75 -14.60 12.34
CA LEU A 63 -9.01 -13.84 12.40
C LEU A 63 -10.12 -14.50 11.59
N SER A 64 -9.78 -15.06 10.43
CA SER A 64 -10.70 -15.80 9.57
C SER A 64 -11.15 -17.14 10.16
N THR A 65 -10.34 -17.73 11.05
CA THR A 65 -10.73 -18.90 11.84
C THR A 65 -11.82 -18.53 12.87
N LEU A 66 -11.77 -17.33 13.44
CA LEU A 66 -12.78 -16.86 14.40
C LEU A 66 -14.12 -16.57 13.74
N TYR A 67 -14.10 -15.90 12.57
CA TYR A 67 -15.32 -15.62 11.81
C TYR A 67 -15.01 -15.39 10.31
N PRO A 68 -15.85 -15.88 9.38
CA PRO A 68 -15.64 -15.70 7.95
C PRO A 68 -15.48 -14.23 7.53
N GLY A 69 -14.48 -13.91 6.70
CA GLY A 69 -14.26 -12.56 6.18
C GLY A 69 -13.45 -11.61 7.08
N LEU A 70 -13.23 -11.92 8.37
CA LEU A 70 -12.48 -11.01 9.26
C LEU A 70 -11.01 -10.81 8.86
N GLY A 71 -10.34 -11.83 8.32
CA GLY A 71 -8.97 -11.68 7.85
C GLY A 71 -8.87 -10.81 6.61
N GLN A 72 -9.85 -10.91 5.71
CA GLN A 72 -9.96 -10.07 4.52
C GLN A 72 -10.17 -8.59 4.91
N LEU A 73 -11.00 -8.32 5.94
CA LEU A 73 -11.15 -6.97 6.51
C LEU A 73 -9.86 -6.48 7.18
N TYR A 74 -9.16 -7.32 7.95
CA TYR A 74 -7.89 -6.96 8.61
C TYR A 74 -6.79 -6.53 7.63
N VAL A 75 -6.75 -7.14 6.44
CA VAL A 75 -5.80 -6.80 5.37
C VAL A 75 -6.10 -5.42 4.74
N GLY A 76 -7.21 -4.77 5.09
CA GLY A 76 -7.65 -3.55 4.41
C GLY A 76 -8.19 -3.84 3.01
N ASN A 77 -8.76 -5.03 2.79
CA ASN A 77 -9.50 -5.35 1.58
C ASN A 77 -11.02 -5.22 1.84
N ASP A 78 -11.43 -4.00 2.20
CA ASP A 78 -12.81 -3.56 2.43
C ASP A 78 -13.65 -3.42 1.13
N ASN A 79 -13.10 -3.90 0.00
CA ASN A 79 -13.85 -4.16 -1.24
C ASN A 79 -15.04 -5.11 -1.00
N GLU A 80 -16.01 -5.04 -1.93
CA GLU A 80 -17.21 -5.88 -1.97
C GLU A 80 -16.95 -7.38 -1.69
N ARG A 81 -15.78 -7.89 -2.09
CA ARG A 81 -15.38 -9.29 -1.87
C ARG A 81 -15.35 -9.70 -0.40
N SER A 82 -14.86 -8.87 0.52
CA SER A 82 -14.82 -9.23 1.95
C SER A 82 -16.22 -9.28 2.56
N LEU A 83 -17.10 -8.35 2.15
CA LEU A 83 -18.53 -8.37 2.48
C LEU A 83 -19.23 -9.61 1.92
N TRP A 84 -18.93 -10.03 0.68
CA TRP A 84 -19.43 -11.28 0.11
C TRP A 84 -18.94 -12.52 0.86
N VAL A 85 -17.70 -12.54 1.37
CA VAL A 85 -17.21 -13.63 2.22
C VAL A 85 -17.92 -13.63 3.57
N MET A 86 -18.04 -12.49 4.27
CA MET A 86 -18.81 -12.40 5.52
C MET A 86 -20.28 -12.83 5.35
N GLY A 87 -20.97 -12.29 4.34
CA GLY A 87 -22.37 -12.57 4.06
C GLY A 87 -22.58 -14.02 3.64
N GLY A 88 -21.74 -14.55 2.74
CA GLY A 88 -21.76 -15.95 2.34
C GLY A 88 -21.50 -16.90 3.52
N GLY A 89 -20.51 -16.59 4.37
CA GLY A 89 -20.22 -17.36 5.56
C GLY A 89 -21.35 -17.35 6.59
N THR A 90 -22.03 -16.21 6.76
CA THR A 90 -23.24 -16.10 7.58
C THR A 90 -24.35 -16.99 7.04
N LEU A 91 -24.60 -16.97 5.73
CA LEU A 91 -25.62 -17.81 5.09
C LEU A 91 -25.29 -19.30 5.21
N VAL A 92 -24.01 -19.70 5.07
CA VAL A 92 -23.57 -21.08 5.29
C VAL A 92 -23.82 -21.49 6.75
N ILE A 93 -23.41 -20.70 7.74
CA ILE A 93 -23.61 -21.02 9.16
C ILE A 93 -25.10 -21.12 9.51
N VAL A 94 -25.90 -20.10 9.18
CA VAL A 94 -27.34 -20.08 9.50
C VAL A 94 -28.09 -21.18 8.75
N GLY A 95 -27.78 -21.40 7.47
CA GLY A 95 -28.34 -22.48 6.66
C GLY A 95 -27.98 -23.87 7.19
N SER A 96 -26.76 -24.05 7.70
CA SER A 96 -26.35 -25.30 8.36
C SER A 96 -27.09 -25.53 9.68
N ILE A 97 -27.26 -24.50 10.52
CA ILE A 97 -28.05 -24.59 11.76
C ILE A 97 -29.50 -24.98 11.45
N ALA A 98 -30.12 -24.33 10.46
CA ALA A 98 -31.47 -24.68 10.00
C ALA A 98 -31.53 -26.11 9.42
N GLY A 99 -30.52 -26.51 8.64
CA GLY A 99 -30.40 -27.87 8.11
C GLY A 99 -30.32 -28.94 9.19
N PHE A 100 -29.47 -28.74 10.21
CA PHE A 100 -29.39 -29.64 11.36
C PHE A 100 -30.71 -29.70 12.13
N ALA A 101 -31.39 -28.56 12.34
CA ALA A 101 -32.70 -28.52 13.00
C ALA A 101 -33.77 -29.30 12.22
N LEU A 102 -33.82 -29.17 10.89
CA LEU A 102 -34.75 -29.92 10.03
C LEU A 102 -34.47 -31.43 9.95
N LEU A 103 -33.25 -31.84 10.29
CA LEU A 103 -32.83 -33.25 10.32
C LEU A 103 -32.91 -33.88 11.73
N ALA A 104 -33.13 -33.09 12.78
CA ALA A 104 -33.10 -33.54 14.18
C ALA A 104 -34.11 -34.66 14.48
N ASP A 105 -35.35 -34.54 13.96
CA ASP A 105 -36.43 -35.51 14.17
C ASP A 105 -36.48 -36.63 13.10
N ARG A 106 -35.46 -36.74 12.25
CA ARG A 106 -35.42 -37.73 11.16
C ARG A 106 -34.73 -39.03 11.60
N PRO A 107 -35.16 -40.20 11.07
CA PRO A 107 -34.51 -41.49 11.35
C PRO A 107 -32.99 -41.43 11.10
N PRO A 108 -32.15 -42.10 11.91
CA PRO A 108 -30.70 -42.00 11.81
C PRO A 108 -30.14 -42.32 10.41
N GLU A 109 -30.74 -43.27 9.68
CA GLU A 109 -30.29 -43.61 8.32
C GLU A 109 -30.51 -42.46 7.33
N ALA A 110 -31.56 -41.64 7.55
CA ALA A 110 -31.90 -40.50 6.71
C ALA A 110 -31.16 -39.21 7.11
N SER A 111 -30.95 -38.97 8.42
CA SER A 111 -30.27 -37.77 8.90
C SER A 111 -28.74 -37.85 8.79
N THR A 112 -28.13 -39.04 8.88
CA THR A 112 -26.67 -39.20 8.83
C THR A 112 -26.06 -38.62 7.56
N LEU A 113 -26.61 -38.93 6.37
CA LEU A 113 -26.08 -38.41 5.11
C LEU A 113 -26.21 -36.88 5.03
N GLY A 114 -27.35 -36.33 5.44
CA GLY A 114 -27.56 -34.87 5.48
C GLY A 114 -26.58 -34.17 6.42
N ASN A 115 -26.38 -34.70 7.62
CA ASN A 115 -25.45 -34.17 8.61
C ASN A 115 -23.99 -34.21 8.11
N VAL A 116 -23.58 -35.30 7.46
CA VAL A 116 -22.24 -35.43 6.84
C VAL A 116 -22.03 -34.40 5.73
N LEU A 117 -23.03 -34.18 4.87
CA LEU A 117 -22.97 -33.17 3.81
C LEU A 117 -22.88 -31.75 4.38
N ILE A 118 -23.71 -31.42 5.37
CA ILE A 118 -23.68 -30.11 6.05
C ILE A 118 -22.31 -29.88 6.72
N ALA A 119 -21.79 -30.85 7.46
CA ALA A 119 -20.48 -30.76 8.10
C ALA A 119 -19.33 -30.62 7.09
N SER A 120 -19.42 -31.31 5.95
CA SER A 120 -18.44 -31.24 4.87
C SER A 120 -18.44 -29.88 4.18
N VAL A 121 -19.62 -29.26 3.96
CA VAL A 121 -19.75 -27.90 3.44
C VAL A 121 -19.19 -26.87 4.43
N LEU A 122 -19.51 -26.98 5.72
CA LEU A 122 -18.96 -26.11 6.77
C LEU A 122 -17.43 -26.18 6.82
N LEU A 123 -16.85 -27.39 6.86
CA LEU A 123 -15.41 -27.61 6.91
C LEU A 123 -14.71 -27.10 5.64
N GLY A 124 -15.24 -27.44 4.46
CA GLY A 124 -14.70 -27.00 3.18
C GLY A 124 -14.70 -25.47 3.04
N TYR A 125 -15.82 -24.83 3.40
CA TYR A 125 -15.94 -23.38 3.41
C TYR A 125 -14.99 -22.72 4.41
N HIS A 126 -14.88 -23.25 5.64
CA HIS A 126 -13.97 -22.75 6.67
C HIS A 126 -12.50 -22.80 6.23
N LEU A 127 -12.05 -23.95 5.74
CA LEU A 127 -10.67 -24.13 5.24
C LEU A 127 -10.38 -23.22 4.03
N TRP A 128 -11.33 -23.07 3.12
CA TRP A 128 -11.21 -22.14 1.99
C TRP A 128 -11.08 -20.69 2.46
N ASN A 129 -11.95 -20.22 3.37
CA ASN A 129 -11.95 -18.86 3.90
C ASN A 129 -10.63 -18.52 4.64
N VAL A 130 -10.12 -19.43 5.48
CA VAL A 130 -8.84 -19.24 6.21
C VAL A 130 -7.66 -19.15 5.23
N ARG A 131 -7.60 -20.05 4.24
CA ARG A 131 -6.56 -20.03 3.20
C ARG A 131 -6.64 -18.79 2.32
N ASP A 132 -7.85 -18.37 1.95
CA ASP A 132 -8.07 -17.19 1.13
C ASP A 132 -7.61 -15.91 1.84
N ALA A 133 -7.90 -15.76 3.13
CA ALA A 133 -7.42 -14.61 3.91
C ALA A 133 -5.89 -14.53 3.98
N HIS A 134 -5.20 -15.65 4.17
CA HIS A 134 -3.73 -15.70 4.11
C HIS A 134 -3.21 -15.26 2.72
N ASN A 135 -3.77 -15.84 1.65
CA ASN A 135 -3.39 -15.49 0.29
C ASN A 135 -3.65 -14.00 -0.03
N GLN A 136 -4.72 -13.42 0.51
CA GLN A 136 -5.04 -12.01 0.33
C GLN A 136 -4.04 -11.10 1.06
N ALA A 137 -3.62 -11.45 2.28
CA ALA A 137 -2.55 -10.73 2.97
C ALA A 137 -1.22 -10.77 2.19
N ASP A 138 -0.83 -11.94 1.68
CA ASP A 138 0.35 -12.09 0.82
C ASP A 138 0.25 -11.27 -0.47
N ALA A 139 -0.92 -11.27 -1.12
CA ALA A 139 -1.15 -10.51 -2.35
C ALA A 139 -1.11 -9.00 -2.11
N TYR A 140 -1.74 -8.53 -1.03
CA TYR A 140 -1.71 -7.14 -0.60
C TYR A 140 -0.28 -6.68 -0.31
N ASN A 141 0.50 -7.44 0.46
CA ASN A 141 1.90 -7.11 0.76
C ASN A 141 2.77 -7.00 -0.50
N LYS A 142 2.58 -7.89 -1.49
CA LYS A 142 3.28 -7.84 -2.79
C LYS A 142 2.86 -6.64 -3.64
N GLN A 143 1.58 -6.28 -3.60
CA GLN A 143 1.07 -5.10 -4.30
C GLN A 143 1.61 -3.81 -3.67
N LEU A 144 1.63 -3.72 -2.35
CA LEU A 144 2.22 -2.62 -1.58
C LEU A 144 3.73 -2.41 -1.91
N GLU A 145 4.51 -3.50 -1.97
CA GLU A 145 5.92 -3.47 -2.40
C GLU A 145 6.08 -2.93 -3.83
N LYS A 146 5.26 -3.42 -4.76
CA LYS A 146 5.27 -3.01 -6.17
C LYS A 146 4.92 -1.53 -6.34
N ASP A 147 3.89 -1.05 -5.65
CA ASP A 147 3.42 0.33 -5.79
C ASP A 147 4.42 1.33 -5.19
N ASN A 148 5.10 0.97 -4.10
CA ASN A 148 6.21 1.78 -3.58
C ASN A 148 7.42 1.80 -4.53
N LEU A 149 7.76 0.69 -5.18
CA LEU A 149 8.82 0.66 -6.20
C LEU A 149 8.49 1.57 -7.40
N ILE A 150 7.23 1.62 -7.82
CA ILE A 150 6.76 2.54 -8.88
C ILE A 150 6.89 4.00 -8.41
N GLY A 151 6.41 4.34 -7.22
CA GLY A 151 6.52 5.69 -6.67
C GLY A 151 7.97 6.19 -6.52
N LEU A 152 8.90 5.31 -6.11
CA LEU A 152 10.33 5.62 -6.07
C LEU A 152 10.91 5.88 -7.47
N LEU A 153 10.53 5.10 -8.48
CA LEU A 153 10.98 5.32 -9.86
C LEU A 153 10.45 6.64 -10.44
N GLU A 154 9.19 6.98 -10.19
CA GLU A 154 8.61 8.28 -10.59
C GLU A 154 9.33 9.45 -9.90
N GLN A 155 9.64 9.33 -8.61
CA GLN A 155 10.37 10.37 -7.86
C GLN A 155 11.80 10.58 -8.40
N ILE A 156 12.49 9.50 -8.79
CA ILE A 156 13.81 9.57 -9.44
C ILE A 156 13.73 10.24 -10.81
N GLN A 157 12.71 9.91 -11.61
CA GLN A 157 12.50 10.55 -12.91
C GLN A 157 12.23 12.06 -12.77
N LEU A 158 11.35 12.46 -11.84
CA LEU A 158 11.01 13.86 -11.58
C LEU A 158 12.24 14.68 -11.14
N THR A 159 13.07 14.14 -10.25
CA THR A 159 14.32 14.81 -9.83
C THR A 159 15.33 14.90 -10.97
N SER A 160 15.45 13.87 -11.83
CA SER A 160 16.32 13.93 -13.03
C SER A 160 15.91 15.00 -14.04
N HIS A 161 14.60 15.23 -14.20
CA HIS A 161 14.06 16.21 -15.15
C HIS A 161 14.20 17.65 -14.67
N GLN A 162 14.14 17.91 -13.36
CA GLN A 162 14.46 19.22 -12.81
C GLN A 162 15.96 19.56 -12.96
N GLY A 163 16.84 18.55 -12.93
CA GLY A 163 18.28 18.72 -13.15
C GLY A 163 18.70 19.00 -14.61
N THR A 164 17.81 18.89 -15.60
CA THR A 164 18.16 19.03 -17.03
C THR A 164 17.81 20.39 -17.66
N LEU A 165 17.30 21.35 -16.88
CA LEU A 165 16.84 22.66 -17.38
C LEU A 165 17.88 23.80 -17.32
N SER A 166 19.12 23.57 -17.72
CA SER A 166 20.06 24.67 -18.03
C SER A 166 21.20 24.33 -19.02
N LEU A 167 20.94 23.50 -20.04
CA LEU A 167 21.89 23.24 -21.14
C LEU A 167 21.31 23.63 -22.53
N SER A 168 20.55 24.71 -22.56
CA SER A 168 20.16 25.39 -23.80
C SER A 168 21.34 26.19 -24.35
N LEU A 169 22.12 25.53 -25.21
CA LEU A 169 22.90 26.08 -26.32
C LEU A 169 22.98 27.61 -26.41
N ARG A 170 24.15 28.15 -26.06
CA ARG A 170 24.61 29.46 -26.57
C ARG A 170 25.87 29.32 -27.42
N HIS A 171 25.81 28.44 -28.42
CA HIS A 171 26.65 28.60 -29.60
C HIS A 171 26.07 29.71 -30.46
N SER A 172 26.74 30.84 -30.50
CA SER A 172 26.61 31.87 -31.53
C SER A 172 27.99 32.51 -31.69
N PHE A 173 28.38 32.68 -32.95
CA PHE A 173 29.69 33.09 -33.43
C PHE A 173 30.14 34.47 -32.90
#